data_AF-R6A9S7-F1
#
_entry.id   AF-R6A9S7-F1
#
_cell.length_a   1.000
_cell.length_b   1.000
_cell.length_c   1.000
_cell.angle_alpha   90.00
_cell.angle_beta   90.00
_cell.angle_gamma   90.00
#
_symmetry.space_group_name_H-M   'P 1'
#
loop_
_entity.id
_entity.type
_entity.pdbx_description
1 polymer ?
#
loop_
_entity_poly.entity_id
_entity_poly.type
_entity_poly.pdbx_seq_one_letter_code
_entity_poly.pdbx_strand_id
1 'polypeptide(L)'
;MIKNLPRKKIGFGLILLIIGYHVIFGGARILIDFKYPNGWYDNTIVAFGEKLRILVFENQKNLKIWEMVDTRPEDINLKYTELECNVYSMETQMGWFYQYKTFYVYGRSGFWVIQADPFHIKLLRNQNMPSKDARELDETIAKYNAYGNQFTVVKDESDLTVEEQNAYAHLKEKAQPRIEELKEQRLYP
;
A
#
# COMPACT_ATOMS: atom_id res chain seq x y z
N MET A 1 -22.69 16.97 44.22
CA MET A 1 -23.91 16.45 43.55
C MET A 1 -23.62 16.28 42.07
N ILE A 2 -23.18 15.09 41.64
CA ILE A 2 -22.90 14.82 40.22
C ILE A 2 -24.26 14.69 39.54
N LYS A 3 -24.64 15.71 38.76
CA LYS A 3 -25.87 15.67 37.95
C LYS A 3 -25.71 14.53 36.95
N ASN A 4 -26.61 13.55 37.01
CA ASN A 4 -26.75 12.52 35.98
C ASN A 4 -26.97 13.21 34.64
N LEU A 5 -25.93 13.34 33.82
CA LEU A 5 -26.08 13.80 32.46
C LEU A 5 -27.00 12.81 31.74
N PRO A 6 -28.09 13.27 31.10
CA PRO A 6 -29.01 12.37 30.43
C PRO A 6 -28.24 11.61 29.34
N ARG A 7 -28.31 10.28 29.35
CA ARG A 7 -27.56 9.35 28.46
C ARG A 7 -27.50 9.81 26.99
N LYS A 8 -28.55 10.46 26.48
CA LYS A 8 -28.61 11.03 25.13
C LYS A 8 -27.58 12.15 24.87
N LYS A 9 -27.32 13.02 25.85
CA LYS A 9 -26.31 14.09 25.75
C LYS A 9 -24.88 13.55 25.81
N ILE A 10 -24.67 12.46 26.57
CA ILE A 10 -23.39 11.75 26.62
C ILE A 10 -23.11 11.07 25.27
N GLY A 11 -24.09 10.36 24.71
CA GLY A 11 -23.95 9.73 23.39
C GLY A 11 -23.66 10.73 22.27
N PHE A 12 -24.37 11.86 22.25
CA PHE A 12 -24.10 12.94 21.29
C PHE A 12 -22.69 13.53 21.43
N GLY A 13 -22.23 13.75 22.66
CA GLY A 13 -20.88 14.23 22.94
C GLY A 13 -19.79 13.26 22.43
N LEU A 14 -19.98 11.95 22.60
CA LEU A 14 -19.05 10.94 22.10
C LEU A 14 -18.97 10.93 20.57
N ILE A 15 -20.11 11.06 19.89
CA ILE A 15 -20.15 11.16 18.42
C ILE A 15 -19.37 12.39 17.96
N LEU A 16 -19.58 13.55 18.59
CA LEU A 16 -18.84 14.77 18.25
C LEU A 16 -17.33 14.63 18.49
N LEU A 17 -16.92 13.92 19.54
CA LEU A 17 -15.50 13.64 19.78
C LEU A 17 -14.89 12.75 18.69
N ILE A 18 -15.62 11.72 18.24
CA ILE A 18 -15.17 10.84 17.14
C ILE A 18 -15.06 11.64 15.83
N ILE A 19 -16.06 12.48 15.52
CA ILE A 19 -16.01 13.34 14.33
C ILE A 19 -14.84 14.33 14.43
N GLY A 20 -14.70 15.01 15.58
CA GLY A 20 -13.61 15.96 15.82
C GLY A 20 -12.24 15.32 15.68
N TYR A 21 -12.08 14.09 16.17
CA TYR A 21 -10.86 13.29 15.97
C TYR A 21 -10.53 13.11 14.49
N HIS A 22 -11.50 12.62 13.69
CA HIS A 22 -11.28 12.37 12.27
C HIS A 22 -11.01 13.65 11.48
N VAL A 23 -11.70 14.75 11.80
CA VAL A 23 -11.47 16.05 11.16
C VAL A 23 -10.08 16.59 11.46
N ILE A 24 -9.65 16.58 12.74
CA ILE A 24 -8.36 17.14 13.15
C ILE A 24 -7.21 16.29 12.61
N PHE A 25 -7.19 14.99 12.91
CA PHE A 25 -6.06 14.13 12.56
C PHE A 25 -6.07 13.74 11.08
N GLY A 26 -7.24 13.51 10.48
CA GLY A 26 -7.36 13.28 9.06
C GLY A 26 -6.99 14.51 8.24
N GLY A 27 -7.47 15.70 8.66
CA GLY A 27 -7.09 16.97 8.04
C GLY A 27 -5.59 17.24 8.15
N ALA A 28 -4.98 16.98 9.31
CA ALA A 28 -3.53 17.10 9.49
C ALA A 28 -2.74 16.14 8.56
N ARG A 29 -3.19 14.88 8.42
CA ARG A 29 -2.57 13.91 7.48
C ARG A 29 -2.63 14.42 6.04
N ILE A 30 -3.79 14.87 5.59
CA ILE A 30 -3.97 15.43 4.25
C ILE A 30 -2.98 16.59 4.03
N LEU A 31 -2.90 17.55 4.95
CA LEU A 31 -1.97 18.67 4.83
C LEU A 31 -0.49 18.24 4.79
N ILE A 32 -0.13 17.14 5.44
CA ILE A 32 1.23 16.59 5.37
C ILE A 32 1.47 15.91 4.01
N ASP A 33 0.50 15.14 3.53
CA ASP A 33 0.59 14.43 2.23
C ASP A 33 0.74 15.39 1.06
N PHE A 34 -0.04 16.49 1.06
CA PHE A 34 0.03 17.52 0.02
C PHE A 34 1.38 18.24 -0.08
N LYS A 35 2.28 18.09 0.91
CA LYS A 35 3.65 18.62 0.81
C LYS A 35 4.52 17.85 -0.18
N TYR A 36 4.15 16.62 -0.51
CA TYR A 36 4.91 15.75 -1.39
C TYR A 36 4.19 15.63 -2.75
N PRO A 37 4.91 15.69 -3.89
CA PRO A 37 4.31 15.60 -5.23
C PRO A 37 3.38 14.39 -5.42
N ASN A 38 3.78 13.25 -4.85
CA ASN A 38 3.02 12.00 -4.86
C ASN A 38 1.63 12.12 -4.19
N GLY A 39 1.38 13.17 -3.39
CA GLY A 39 0.10 13.39 -2.73
C GLY A 39 -0.94 14.11 -3.60
N TRP A 40 -0.54 14.64 -4.78
CA TRP A 40 -1.41 15.47 -5.60
C TRP A 40 -1.23 15.29 -7.13
N TYR A 41 -0.42 14.32 -7.59
CA TYR A 41 -0.39 13.97 -9.00
C TYR A 41 -1.68 13.28 -9.45
N ASP A 42 -2.25 13.73 -10.57
CA ASP A 42 -3.57 13.31 -11.08
C ASP A 42 -3.69 11.80 -11.36
N ASN A 43 -2.58 11.13 -11.69
CA ASN A 43 -2.56 9.70 -11.96
C ASN A 43 -2.23 8.86 -10.72
N THR A 44 -2.12 9.47 -9.54
CA THR A 44 -1.89 8.75 -8.28
C THR A 44 -3.16 8.03 -7.86
N ILE A 45 -3.07 6.70 -7.69
CA ILE A 45 -4.14 5.88 -7.12
C ILE A 45 -3.99 5.84 -5.59
N VAL A 46 -2.79 5.55 -5.11
CA VAL A 46 -2.45 5.54 -3.68
C VAL A 46 -1.01 5.99 -3.48
N ALA A 47 -0.77 6.78 -2.45
CA ALA A 47 0.56 7.09 -1.95
C ALA A 47 0.69 6.65 -0.49
N PHE A 48 1.85 6.12 -0.11
CA PHE A 48 2.04 5.47 1.19
C PHE A 48 3.43 5.71 1.79
N GLY A 49 3.48 5.77 3.12
CA GLY A 49 4.71 5.79 3.90
C GLY A 49 5.24 7.18 4.19
N GLU A 50 6.41 7.25 4.83
CA GLU A 50 7.10 8.51 5.09
C GLU A 50 7.42 9.22 3.77
N LYS A 51 7.16 10.52 3.69
CA LYS A 51 7.33 11.34 2.47
C LYS A 51 6.63 10.78 1.22
N LEU A 52 5.60 9.95 1.40
CA LEU A 52 4.90 9.26 0.32
C LEU A 52 5.84 8.43 -0.56
N ARG A 53 6.77 7.70 0.07
CA ARG A 53 7.80 6.89 -0.58
C ARG A 53 7.25 5.88 -1.58
N ILE A 54 6.19 5.14 -1.23
CA ILE A 54 5.54 4.19 -2.14
C ILE A 54 4.41 4.88 -2.89
N LEU A 55 4.39 4.69 -4.20
CA LEU A 55 3.38 5.25 -5.08
C LEU A 55 2.78 4.13 -5.93
N VAL A 56 1.45 4.06 -5.96
CA VAL A 56 0.69 3.31 -6.96
C VAL A 56 0.04 4.32 -7.88
N PHE A 57 0.29 4.21 -9.18
CA PHE A 57 -0.21 5.14 -10.18
C PHE A 57 -0.75 4.42 -11.40
N GLU A 58 -1.62 5.11 -12.12
CA GLU A 58 -2.18 4.65 -13.38
C GLU A 58 -1.17 4.82 -14.53
N ASN A 59 -0.90 3.74 -15.26
CA ASN A 59 0.02 3.77 -16.39
C ASN A 59 -0.54 4.65 -17.52
N GLN A 60 0.23 5.64 -17.94
CA GLN A 60 -0.22 6.63 -18.94
C GLN A 60 -0.49 6.06 -20.33
N LYS A 61 0.15 4.93 -20.69
CA LYS A 61 -0.07 4.25 -21.97
C LYS A 61 -1.28 3.33 -21.90
N ASN A 62 -1.58 2.78 -20.73
CA ASN A 62 -2.72 1.91 -20.52
C ASN A 62 -3.32 2.14 -19.13
N LEU A 63 -4.38 2.95 -19.09
CA LEU A 63 -5.06 3.37 -17.87
C LEU A 63 -5.63 2.18 -17.05
N LYS A 64 -5.74 1.00 -17.64
CA LYS A 64 -6.19 -0.20 -16.91
C LYS A 64 -5.08 -0.85 -16.09
N ILE A 65 -3.82 -0.50 -16.32
CA ILE A 65 -2.66 -1.02 -15.59
C ILE A 65 -2.29 -0.04 -14.48
N TRP A 66 -2.12 -0.59 -13.28
CA TRP A 66 -1.64 0.17 -12.12
C TRP A 66 -0.25 -0.32 -11.75
N GLU A 67 0.71 0.59 -11.70
CA GLU A 67 2.11 0.29 -11.39
C GLU A 67 2.43 0.77 -9.98
N MET A 68 3.27 0.03 -9.27
CA MET A 68 3.78 0.40 -7.95
C MET A 68 5.28 0.65 -8.02
N VAL A 69 5.70 1.79 -7.47
CA VAL A 69 7.12 2.17 -7.39
C VAL A 69 7.49 2.60 -5.98
N ASP A 70 8.76 2.41 -5.65
CA ASP A 70 9.44 3.06 -4.54
C ASP A 70 10.22 4.28 -5.06
N THR A 71 9.80 5.47 -4.66
CA THR A 71 10.41 6.73 -5.08
C THR A 71 11.72 7.06 -4.38
N ARG A 72 12.09 6.30 -3.34
CA ARG A 72 13.36 6.42 -2.59
C ARG A 72 13.75 7.87 -2.33
N PRO A 73 12.99 8.63 -1.52
CA PRO A 73 13.21 10.06 -1.31
C PRO A 73 14.59 10.40 -0.72
N GLU A 74 15.32 9.40 -0.21
CA GLU A 74 16.72 9.49 0.21
C GLU A 74 17.76 9.47 -0.94
N ASP A 75 17.39 8.99 -2.14
CA ASP A 75 18.27 8.94 -3.30
C ASP A 75 18.20 10.25 -4.10
N ILE A 76 19.28 11.03 -4.05
CA ILE A 76 19.42 12.33 -4.71
C ILE A 76 19.31 12.21 -6.24
N ASN A 77 19.55 11.01 -6.81
CA ASN A 77 19.46 10.78 -8.25
C ASN A 77 18.03 10.50 -8.74
N LEU A 78 17.01 10.55 -7.87
CA LEU A 78 15.58 10.46 -8.20
C LEU A 78 15.20 9.23 -9.04
N LYS A 79 15.92 8.12 -8.90
CA LYS A 79 15.57 6.87 -9.59
C LYS A 79 14.56 6.11 -8.75
N TYR A 80 13.30 6.16 -9.16
CA TYR A 80 12.30 5.24 -8.62
C TYR A 80 12.68 3.79 -8.95
N THR A 81 12.33 2.88 -8.05
CA THR A 81 12.46 1.44 -8.26
C THR A 81 11.07 0.87 -8.51
N GLU A 82 10.87 0.29 -9.67
CA GLU A 82 9.63 -0.44 -9.98
C GLU A 82 9.53 -1.68 -9.11
N LEU A 83 8.40 -1.81 -8.41
CA LEU A 83 8.10 -2.93 -7.54
C LEU A 83 7.08 -3.87 -8.18
N GLU A 84 5.96 -3.33 -8.68
CA GLU A 84 4.89 -4.12 -9.29
C GLU A 84 4.43 -3.47 -10.59
N CYS A 85 4.35 -4.27 -11.66
CA CYS A 85 3.96 -3.78 -12.98
C CYS A 85 2.45 -3.90 -13.24
N ASN A 86 1.70 -4.63 -12.41
CA ASN A 86 0.25 -4.59 -12.43
C ASN A 86 -0.38 -4.94 -11.07
N VAL A 87 -0.93 -3.94 -10.40
CA VAL A 87 -1.66 -4.07 -9.14
C VAL A 87 -3.11 -4.49 -9.40
N TYR A 88 -3.56 -5.54 -8.73
CA TYR A 88 -4.93 -6.05 -8.81
C TYR A 88 -5.80 -5.58 -7.64
N SER A 89 -5.23 -5.48 -6.44
CA SER A 89 -5.92 -4.92 -5.29
C SER A 89 -4.91 -4.44 -4.27
N MET A 90 -5.34 -3.48 -3.45
CA MET A 90 -4.51 -2.91 -2.40
C MET A 90 -5.35 -2.44 -1.22
N GLU A 91 -4.70 -2.30 -0.07
CA GLU A 91 -5.27 -1.76 1.15
C GLU A 91 -4.20 -1.11 2.03
N THR A 92 -4.52 0.05 2.59
CA THR A 92 -3.66 0.78 3.51
C THR A 92 -4.17 0.63 4.93
N GLN A 93 -3.33 0.08 5.80
CA GLN A 93 -3.55 0.03 7.23
C GLN A 93 -2.94 1.27 7.89
N MET A 94 -3.78 2.01 8.60
CA MET A 94 -3.40 3.19 9.37
C MET A 94 -3.40 2.89 10.87
N GLY A 95 -2.53 3.58 11.60
CA GLY A 95 -2.51 3.58 13.05
C GLY A 95 -3.40 4.64 13.67
N TRP A 96 -3.25 4.80 14.98
CA TRP A 96 -3.80 5.95 15.69
C TRP A 96 -3.21 7.24 15.10
N PHE A 97 -4.06 8.25 14.95
CA PHE A 97 -3.72 9.56 14.36
C PHE A 97 -3.38 9.50 12.87
N TYR A 98 -3.90 8.50 12.14
CA TYR A 98 -3.71 8.35 10.69
C TYR A 98 -2.25 8.20 10.26
N GLN A 99 -1.39 7.67 11.14
CA GLN A 99 -0.02 7.31 10.76
C GLN A 99 -0.05 6.07 9.86
N TYR A 100 0.72 6.07 8.76
CA TYR A 100 0.90 4.88 7.93
C TYR A 100 1.52 3.75 8.76
N LYS A 101 0.95 2.54 8.68
CA LYS A 101 1.52 1.35 9.32
C LYS A 101 1.97 0.33 8.30
N THR A 102 1.02 -0.19 7.52
CA THR A 102 1.28 -1.26 6.57
C THR A 102 0.47 -1.03 5.31
N PHE A 103 1.06 -1.31 4.16
CA PHE A 103 0.39 -1.28 2.88
C PHE A 103 0.48 -2.66 2.26
N TYR A 104 -0.69 -3.22 1.99
CA TYR A 104 -0.86 -4.53 1.39
C TYR A 104 -1.19 -4.36 -0.08
N VAL A 105 -0.48 -5.07 -0.94
CA VAL A 105 -0.71 -5.04 -2.39
C VAL A 105 -0.72 -6.45 -2.92
N TYR A 106 -1.75 -6.80 -3.67
CA TYR A 106 -1.82 -8.02 -4.44
C TYR A 106 -1.74 -7.66 -5.93
N GLY A 107 -0.74 -8.19 -6.61
CA GLY A 107 -0.45 -7.89 -8.00
C GLY A 107 0.12 -9.08 -8.75
N ARG A 108 0.57 -8.84 -9.99
CA ARG A 108 1.15 -9.85 -10.87
C ARG A 108 2.31 -10.60 -10.19
N SER A 109 3.13 -9.86 -9.45
CA SER A 109 4.35 -10.40 -8.86
C SER A 109 4.14 -11.19 -7.58
N GLY A 110 2.97 -11.04 -6.97
CA GLY A 110 2.56 -11.74 -5.78
C GLY A 110 1.91 -10.82 -4.77
N PHE A 111 2.15 -11.07 -3.50
CA PHE A 111 1.60 -10.32 -2.39
C PHE A 111 2.69 -9.56 -1.64
N TRP A 112 2.57 -8.24 -1.63
CA TRP A 112 3.50 -7.31 -1.02
C TRP A 112 2.95 -6.83 0.31
N VAL A 113 3.79 -6.86 1.34
CA VAL A 113 3.55 -6.26 2.64
C VAL A 113 4.61 -5.20 2.87
N ILE A 114 4.20 -3.94 2.90
CA ILE A 114 5.12 -2.79 3.01
C ILE A 114 4.86 -2.11 4.34
N GLN A 115 5.83 -2.19 5.24
CA GLN A 115 5.82 -1.52 6.54
C GLN A 115 6.34 -0.09 6.38
N ALA A 116 5.67 0.88 7.01
CA ALA A 116 6.04 2.28 6.91
C ALA A 116 7.22 2.66 7.81
N ASP A 117 7.27 2.10 9.04
CA ASP A 117 8.27 2.43 10.05
C ASP A 117 8.52 1.25 11.03
N PRO A 118 9.75 0.68 11.08
CA PRO A 118 10.83 0.92 10.12
C PRO A 118 10.40 0.49 8.72
N PHE A 119 10.90 1.18 7.70
CA PHE A 119 10.56 0.83 6.32
C PHE A 119 11.08 -0.56 5.96
N HIS A 120 10.18 -1.46 5.60
CA HIS A 120 10.52 -2.83 5.21
C HIS A 120 9.51 -3.39 4.22
N ILE A 121 9.98 -4.10 3.21
CA ILE A 121 9.15 -4.78 2.21
C ILE A 121 9.27 -6.29 2.42
N LYS A 122 8.13 -6.96 2.53
CA LYS A 122 8.05 -8.42 2.47
C LYS A 122 7.24 -8.82 1.23
N LEU A 123 7.71 -9.82 0.49
CA LEU A 123 7.06 -10.31 -0.72
C LEU A 123 6.83 -11.82 -0.62
N LEU A 124 5.56 -12.23 -0.66
CA LEU A 124 5.17 -13.59 -1.02
C LEU A 124 5.09 -13.68 -2.55
N ARG A 125 6.08 -14.33 -3.15
CA ARG A 125 6.28 -14.34 -4.60
C ARG A 125 5.26 -15.24 -5.31
N ASN A 126 4.75 -14.76 -6.44
CA ASN A 126 3.98 -15.60 -7.36
C ASN A 126 4.89 -16.65 -8.03
N GLN A 127 4.62 -17.93 -7.76
CA GLN A 127 5.41 -19.06 -8.29
C GLN A 127 5.21 -19.29 -9.80
N ASN A 128 4.11 -18.80 -10.37
CA ASN A 128 3.76 -18.99 -11.77
C ASN A 128 4.21 -17.84 -12.68
N MET A 129 5.13 -16.99 -12.20
CA MET A 129 5.62 -15.84 -12.93
C MET A 129 6.51 -16.27 -14.13
N PRO A 130 6.40 -15.61 -15.30
CA PRO A 130 7.32 -15.82 -16.42
C PRO A 130 8.78 -15.59 -16.01
N SER A 131 9.71 -16.38 -16.57
CA SER A 131 11.13 -16.33 -16.20
C SER A 131 11.79 -14.96 -16.41
N LYS A 132 11.35 -14.20 -17.42
CA LYS A 132 11.83 -12.84 -17.67
C LYS A 132 11.45 -11.90 -16.53
N ASP A 133 10.17 -11.85 -16.18
CA ASP A 133 9.65 -11.03 -15.09
C ASP A 133 10.30 -11.44 -13.75
N ALA A 134 10.53 -12.73 -13.56
CA ALA A 134 11.20 -13.24 -12.37
C ALA A 134 12.62 -12.67 -12.23
N ARG A 135 13.39 -12.65 -13.31
CA ARG A 135 14.74 -12.08 -13.30
C ARG A 135 14.73 -10.57 -13.04
N GLU A 136 13.81 -9.83 -13.65
CA GLU A 136 13.68 -8.38 -13.43
C GLU A 136 13.33 -8.07 -11.96
N LEU A 137 12.44 -8.85 -11.36
CA LEU A 137 12.12 -8.77 -9.94
C LEU A 137 13.35 -9.07 -9.05
N ASP A 138 14.14 -10.09 -9.38
CA ASP A 138 15.36 -10.44 -8.63
C ASP A 138 16.39 -9.30 -8.66
N GLU A 139 16.54 -8.62 -9.80
CA GLU A 139 17.38 -7.42 -9.94
C GLU A 139 16.88 -6.25 -9.08
N THR A 140 15.56 -6.05 -9.01
CA THR A 140 14.95 -5.07 -8.10
C THR A 140 15.22 -5.42 -6.64
N ILE A 141 15.02 -6.68 -6.24
CA ILE A 141 15.28 -7.15 -4.86
C ILE A 141 16.75 -6.96 -4.47
N ALA A 142 17.68 -7.26 -5.39
CA ALA A 142 19.11 -7.10 -5.15
C ALA A 142 19.50 -5.65 -4.78
N LYS A 143 18.78 -4.64 -5.29
CA LYS A 143 19.01 -3.23 -4.92
C LYS A 143 18.74 -2.99 -3.44
N TYR A 144 17.70 -3.59 -2.85
CA TYR A 144 17.36 -3.40 -1.44
C TYR A 144 18.33 -4.09 -0.49
N ASN A 145 18.87 -5.24 -0.88
CA ASN A 145 19.87 -5.96 -0.08
C ASN A 145 21.20 -5.17 0.01
N ALA A 146 21.53 -4.37 -1.01
CA ALA A 146 22.70 -3.49 -0.97
C ALA A 146 22.54 -2.31 0.01
N TYR A 147 21.31 -1.91 0.36
CA TYR A 147 21.01 -0.71 1.14
C TYR A 147 20.22 -1.00 2.43
N GLY A 148 20.77 -1.85 3.29
CA GLY A 148 20.30 -1.99 4.68
C GLY A 148 19.25 -3.08 4.92
N ASN A 149 19.15 -4.08 4.03
CA ASN A 149 18.30 -5.27 4.21
C ASN A 149 16.80 -4.95 4.41
N GLN A 150 16.29 -3.95 3.69
CA GLN A 150 14.88 -3.50 3.78
C GLN A 150 13.89 -4.42 3.02
N PHE A 151 14.31 -5.63 2.64
CA PHE A 151 13.52 -6.53 1.80
C PHE A 151 13.60 -7.98 2.31
N THR A 152 12.47 -8.68 2.31
CA THR A 152 12.40 -10.12 2.59
C THR A 152 11.49 -10.81 1.59
N VAL A 153 11.99 -11.85 0.93
CA VAL A 153 11.17 -12.74 0.12
C VAL A 153 10.78 -13.93 0.99
N VAL A 154 9.48 -14.22 1.06
CA VAL A 154 8.95 -15.42 1.70
C VAL A 154 8.50 -16.42 0.65
N LYS A 155 8.61 -17.71 0.97
CA LYS A 155 8.33 -18.79 0.00
C LYS A 155 6.89 -19.25 0.08
N ASP A 156 6.37 -19.32 1.30
CA ASP A 156 5.07 -19.92 1.59
C ASP A 156 4.17 -18.95 2.38
N GLU A 157 2.86 -19.10 2.23
CA GLU A 157 1.87 -18.33 3.00
C GLU A 157 2.03 -18.52 4.52
N SER A 158 2.59 -19.65 4.96
CA SER A 158 2.89 -19.92 6.38
C SER A 158 3.97 -19.01 6.98
N ASP A 159 4.78 -18.37 6.14
CA ASP A 159 5.80 -17.41 6.57
C ASP A 159 5.22 -15.99 6.80
N LEU A 160 3.94 -15.79 6.46
CA LEU A 160 3.18 -14.58 6.76
C LEU A 160 2.60 -14.65 8.19
N THR A 161 2.41 -13.48 8.82
CA THR A 161 1.64 -13.42 10.08
C THR A 161 0.16 -13.71 9.83
N VAL A 162 -0.59 -13.99 10.89
CA VAL A 162 -2.04 -14.21 10.77
C VAL A 162 -2.75 -12.99 10.17
N GLU A 163 -2.34 -11.76 10.54
CA GLU A 163 -2.88 -10.54 9.92
C GLU A 163 -2.55 -10.46 8.43
N GLU A 164 -1.31 -10.77 8.05
CA GLU A 164 -0.85 -10.75 6.66
C GLU A 164 -1.57 -11.82 5.81
N GLN A 165 -1.82 -13.01 6.36
CA GLN A 165 -2.60 -14.07 5.69
C GLN A 165 -4.06 -13.65 5.46
N ASN A 166 -4.67 -13.03 6.46
CA ASN A 166 -6.04 -12.51 6.34
C ASN A 166 -6.11 -11.40 5.28
N ALA A 167 -5.14 -10.48 5.28
CA ALA A 167 -5.03 -9.44 4.25
C ALA A 167 -4.80 -10.03 2.86
N TYR A 168 -3.95 -11.06 2.74
CA TYR A 168 -3.70 -11.76 1.48
C TYR A 168 -4.98 -12.40 0.93
N ALA A 169 -5.70 -13.17 1.75
CA ALA A 169 -6.95 -13.80 1.35
C ALA A 169 -8.01 -12.76 0.94
N HIS A 170 -8.18 -11.71 1.75
CA HIS A 170 -9.12 -10.62 1.46
C HIS A 170 -8.80 -9.92 0.14
N LEU A 171 -7.52 -9.55 -0.08
CA LEU A 171 -7.11 -8.86 -1.30
C LEU A 171 -7.23 -9.75 -2.53
N LYS A 172 -6.95 -11.04 -2.42
CA LYS A 172 -7.10 -12.01 -3.50
C LYS A 172 -8.57 -12.16 -3.94
N GLU A 173 -9.50 -12.15 -2.99
CA GLU A 173 -10.94 -12.13 -3.26
C GLU A 173 -11.36 -10.80 -3.91
N LYS A 174 -10.97 -9.67 -3.30
CA LYS A 174 -11.25 -8.31 -3.80
C LYS A 174 -10.71 -8.07 -5.21
N ALA A 175 -9.63 -8.76 -5.59
CA ALA A 175 -9.02 -8.66 -6.91
C ALA A 175 -9.80 -9.36 -8.03
N GLN A 176 -10.68 -10.33 -7.73
CA GLN A 176 -11.31 -11.17 -8.77
C GLN A 176 -12.02 -10.35 -9.86
N PRO A 177 -12.87 -9.35 -9.56
CA PRO A 177 -13.56 -8.59 -10.61
C PRO A 177 -12.58 -7.87 -11.56
N ARG A 178 -11.51 -7.28 -11.01
CA ARG A 178 -10.48 -6.61 -11.81
C ARG A 178 -9.67 -7.60 -12.63
N ILE A 179 -9.36 -8.78 -12.09
CA ILE A 179 -8.64 -9.82 -12.81
C ILE A 179 -9.46 -10.30 -14.02
N GLU A 180 -10.77 -10.51 -13.85
CA GLU A 180 -11.65 -10.87 -14.98
C GLU A 180 -11.69 -9.77 -16.05
N GLU A 181 -11.81 -8.50 -15.65
CA GLU A 181 -11.73 -7.36 -16.59
C GLU A 181 -10.39 -7.34 -17.35
N LEU A 182 -9.27 -7.59 -16.67
CA LEU A 182 -7.95 -7.63 -17.28
C LEU A 182 -7.79 -8.82 -18.23
N LYS A 183 -8.41 -9.98 -17.95
CA LYS A 183 -8.41 -11.15 -18.84
C LYS A 183 -9.17 -10.86 -20.13
N GLU A 184 -10.35 -10.25 -20.05
CA GLU A 184 -11.16 -9.86 -21.23
C GLU A 184 -10.36 -8.94 -22.16
N GLN A 185 -9.54 -8.08 -21.58
CA GLN A 185 -8.70 -7.12 -22.30
C GLN A 185 -7.33 -7.67 -22.70
N ARG A 186 -7.02 -8.94 -22.38
CA ARG A 186 -5.71 -9.58 -22.61
C ARG A 186 -4.54 -8.84 -21.95
N LEU A 187 -4.78 -8.24 -20.79
CA LEU A 187 -3.83 -7.52 -19.94
C LEU A 187 -3.46 -8.31 -18.67
N TYR A 188 -4.14 -9.42 -18.42
CA TYR A 188 -3.75 -10.42 -17.44
C TYR A 188 -2.89 -11.50 -18.13
N PRO A 189 -1.72 -11.86 -17.57
CA PRO A 189 -0.81 -12.85 -18.16
C PRO A 189 -1.37 -14.28 -18.18
#